data_AF-A0A7J7K141-F1
#
_entry.id   AF-A0A7J7K141-F1
#
_cell.length_a   1.000
_cell.length_b   1.000
_cell.length_c   1.000
_cell.angle_alpha   90.00
_cell.angle_beta   90.00
_cell.angle_gamma   90.00
#
_symmetry.space_group_name_H-M   'P 1'
#
loop_
_entity.id
_entity.type
_entity.pdbx_description
1 polymer ?
#
loop_
_entity_poly.entity_id
_entity_poly.type
_entity_poly.pdbx_seq_one_letter_code
_entity_poly.pdbx_strand_id
1 'polypeptide(L)'
;MSCHIADENLKLVSELECVTHLMTAVQTHIKHAKVVKNACMALTCLVEPDEESAYKVLNNPQADGTAIAGIPIIISAYHQHKDNADVVENICSLFMELSEYKDIFSEMEDLKCEKVLADVMRRFKENRDIMIPCQATLAKFSHNE
;
A
#
# COMPACT_ATOMS: atom_id res chain seq x y z
N MET A 1 -15.75 -31.52 -20.60
CA MET A 1 -16.29 -30.90 -19.37
C MET A 1 -15.25 -31.11 -18.28
N SER A 2 -14.94 -30.05 -17.52
CA SER A 2 -13.84 -29.92 -16.53
C SER A 2 -12.43 -29.91 -17.14
N CYS A 3 -11.48 -29.04 -16.80
CA CYS A 3 -11.37 -28.08 -15.71
C CYS A 3 -10.28 -27.06 -16.15
N HIS A 4 -10.65 -25.85 -16.56
CA HIS A 4 -9.68 -24.76 -16.81
C HIS A 4 -9.99 -23.48 -16.02
N ILE A 5 -11.09 -23.47 -15.25
CA ILE A 5 -11.49 -22.31 -14.46
C ILE A 5 -10.95 -22.40 -13.02
N ALA A 6 -10.50 -23.58 -12.56
CA ALA A 6 -10.05 -23.74 -11.17
C ALA A 6 -8.57 -23.35 -10.92
N ASP A 7 -7.72 -23.32 -11.95
CA ASP A 7 -6.28 -23.05 -11.75
C ASP A 7 -5.94 -21.55 -11.70
N GLU A 8 -6.58 -20.72 -12.53
CA GLU A 8 -6.43 -19.26 -12.45
C GLU A 8 -7.02 -18.73 -11.14
N ASN A 9 -8.20 -19.22 -10.76
CA ASN A 9 -8.84 -18.87 -9.49
C ASN A 9 -8.02 -19.32 -8.27
N LEU A 10 -7.34 -20.48 -8.32
CA LEU A 10 -6.49 -20.92 -7.22
C LEU A 10 -5.23 -20.04 -7.07
N LYS A 11 -4.64 -19.59 -8.19
CA LYS A 11 -3.54 -18.62 -8.18
C LYS A 11 -3.98 -17.28 -7.62
N LEU A 12 -5.10 -16.73 -8.10
CA LEU A 12 -5.70 -15.49 -7.60
C LEU A 12 -6.00 -15.60 -6.10
N VAL A 13 -6.62 -16.70 -5.64
CA VAL A 13 -6.87 -16.92 -4.20
C VAL A 13 -5.57 -16.94 -3.39
N SER A 14 -4.51 -17.58 -3.90
CA SER A 14 -3.20 -17.58 -3.25
C SER A 14 -2.54 -16.19 -3.21
N GLU A 15 -2.73 -15.38 -4.24
CA GLU A 15 -2.21 -14.00 -4.34
C GLU A 15 -2.97 -13.06 -3.39
N LEU A 16 -4.29 -13.24 -3.27
CA LEU A 16 -5.14 -12.48 -2.33
C LEU A 16 -4.88 -12.83 -0.87
N GLU A 17 -4.57 -14.11 -0.58
CA GLU A 17 -4.05 -14.49 0.74
C GLU A 17 -2.68 -13.85 0.99
N CYS A 18 -1.82 -13.74 -0.02
CA CYS A 18 -0.52 -13.09 0.09
C CYS A 18 -0.64 -11.63 0.57
N VAL A 19 -1.56 -10.85 -0.01
CA VAL A 19 -1.83 -9.46 0.43
C VAL A 19 -2.16 -9.39 1.92
N THR A 20 -3.05 -10.27 2.39
CA THR A 20 -3.48 -10.34 3.79
C THR A 20 -2.31 -10.67 4.73
N HIS A 21 -1.46 -11.63 4.35
CA HIS A 21 -0.27 -12.00 5.12
C HIS A 21 0.77 -10.88 5.16
N LEU A 22 1.00 -10.19 4.03
CA LEU A 22 1.93 -9.06 3.95
C LEU A 22 1.46 -7.89 4.81
N MET A 23 0.17 -7.54 4.77
CA MET A 23 -0.41 -6.51 5.64
C MET A 23 -0.27 -6.87 7.12
N THR A 24 -0.54 -8.13 7.47
CA THR A 24 -0.36 -8.64 8.83
C THR A 24 1.10 -8.60 9.26
N ALA A 25 2.05 -8.88 8.36
CA ALA A 25 3.48 -8.78 8.62
C ALA A 25 3.91 -7.33 8.86
N VAL A 26 3.43 -6.36 8.07
CA VAL A 26 3.67 -4.92 8.31
C VAL A 26 3.19 -4.52 9.69
N GLN A 27 1.98 -4.92 10.08
CA GLN A 27 1.40 -4.56 11.38
C GLN A 27 2.14 -5.22 12.55
N THR A 28 2.36 -6.52 12.48
CA THR A 28 2.96 -7.32 13.57
C THR A 28 4.43 -6.98 13.77
N HIS A 29 5.15 -6.72 12.67
CA HIS A 29 6.58 -6.43 12.68
C HIS A 29 6.87 -4.97 12.32
N ILE A 30 5.95 -4.05 12.67
CA ILE A 30 6.05 -2.63 12.33
C ILE A 30 7.35 -1.97 12.79
N LYS A 31 8.02 -2.49 13.82
CA LYS A 31 9.31 -1.96 14.31
C LYS A 31 10.51 -2.43 13.48
N HIS A 32 10.34 -3.41 12.59
CA HIS A 32 11.41 -4.00 11.80
C HIS A 32 11.40 -3.43 10.37
N ALA A 33 12.25 -2.41 10.14
CA ALA A 33 12.33 -1.71 8.85
C ALA A 33 12.46 -2.64 7.64
N LYS A 34 13.27 -3.71 7.72
CA LYS A 34 13.43 -4.68 6.63
C LYS A 34 12.13 -5.42 6.29
N VAL A 35 11.33 -5.77 7.30
CA VAL A 35 10.05 -6.46 7.09
C VAL A 35 9.06 -5.50 6.44
N VAL A 36 8.93 -4.30 7.01
CA VAL A 36 8.05 -3.26 6.46
C VAL A 36 8.42 -2.95 5.01
N LYS A 37 9.70 -2.68 4.72
CA LYS A 37 10.17 -2.41 3.37
C LYS A 37 9.81 -3.52 2.39
N ASN A 38 10.21 -4.76 2.70
CA ASN A 38 10.03 -5.88 1.79
C ASN A 38 8.54 -6.21 1.60
N ALA A 39 7.72 -6.04 2.64
CA ALA A 39 6.29 -6.23 2.54
C ALA A 39 5.61 -5.14 1.69
N CYS A 40 5.95 -3.86 1.89
CA CYS A 40 5.46 -2.78 1.03
C CYS A 40 5.88 -2.98 -0.42
N MET A 41 7.14 -3.36 -0.68
CA MET A 41 7.63 -3.66 -2.02
C MET A 41 6.82 -4.80 -2.69
N ALA A 42 6.60 -5.89 -1.96
CA ALA A 42 5.82 -7.02 -2.46
C ALA A 42 4.35 -6.64 -2.71
N LEU A 43 3.75 -5.83 -1.82
CA LEU A 43 2.41 -5.30 -2.02
C LEU A 43 2.34 -4.45 -3.29
N THR A 44 3.29 -3.56 -3.54
CA THR A 44 3.35 -2.76 -4.78
C THR A 44 3.31 -3.65 -6.01
N CYS A 45 4.12 -4.71 -6.05
CA CYS A 45 4.14 -5.65 -7.19
C CYS A 45 2.86 -6.47 -7.36
N LEU A 46 2.07 -6.65 -6.30
CA LEU A 46 0.78 -7.35 -6.35
C LEU A 46 -0.34 -6.41 -6.78
N VAL A 47 -0.36 -5.17 -6.28
CA VAL A 47 -1.44 -4.23 -6.59
C VAL A 47 -1.29 -3.62 -7.98
N GLU A 48 -0.07 -3.34 -8.47
CA GLU A 48 0.16 -2.72 -9.78
C GLU A 48 -0.58 -3.44 -10.94
N PRO A 49 -0.49 -4.78 -11.08
CA PRO A 49 -1.19 -5.49 -12.14
C PRO A 49 -2.63 -5.93 -11.78
N ASP A 50 -3.06 -5.84 -10.51
CA ASP A 50 -4.29 -6.46 -10.02
C ASP A 50 -5.10 -5.55 -9.08
N GLU A 51 -6.23 -5.06 -9.62
CA GLU A 51 -7.20 -4.26 -8.90
C GLU A 51 -7.77 -4.99 -7.67
N GLU A 52 -7.96 -6.32 -7.74
CA GLU A 52 -8.52 -7.09 -6.61
C GLU A 52 -7.56 -7.11 -5.42
N SER A 53 -6.26 -7.28 -5.68
CA SER A 53 -5.20 -7.13 -4.67
C SER A 53 -5.19 -5.74 -4.04
N ALA A 54 -5.42 -4.68 -4.82
CA ALA A 54 -5.53 -3.32 -4.30
C ALA A 54 -6.73 -3.18 -3.34
N TYR A 55 -7.91 -3.67 -3.73
CA TYR A 55 -9.08 -3.68 -2.83
C TYR A 55 -8.87 -4.53 -1.58
N LYS A 56 -8.06 -5.59 -1.67
CA LYS A 56 -7.70 -6.42 -0.52
C LYS A 56 -6.79 -5.68 0.46
N VAL A 57 -5.91 -4.80 -0.03
CA VAL A 57 -5.16 -3.87 0.84
C VAL A 57 -6.13 -2.96 1.59
N LEU A 58 -7.13 -2.39 0.90
CA LEU A 58 -8.14 -1.55 1.54
C LEU A 58 -8.91 -2.33 2.64
N ASN A 59 -9.43 -3.51 2.28
CA ASN A 59 -10.25 -4.36 3.14
C ASN A 59 -9.45 -5.56 3.64
N ASN A 60 -8.50 -5.36 4.55
CA ASN A 60 -7.69 -6.45 5.12
C ASN A 60 -8.53 -7.24 6.15
N PRO A 61 -9.12 -8.39 5.78
CA PRO A 61 -10.00 -9.14 6.68
C PRO A 61 -9.14 -9.99 7.61
N GLN A 62 -9.33 -9.79 8.91
CA GLN A 62 -8.72 -10.60 9.95
C GLN A 62 -9.45 -11.94 10.08
N ALA A 63 -8.76 -12.93 10.63
CA ALA A 63 -9.30 -14.27 10.85
C ALA A 63 -10.52 -14.31 11.79
N ASP A 64 -10.73 -13.27 12.60
CA ASP A 64 -11.88 -13.10 13.49
C ASP A 64 -13.10 -12.44 12.82
N GLY A 65 -13.01 -12.15 11.50
CA GLY A 65 -14.06 -11.52 10.73
C GLY A 65 -14.09 -9.98 10.83
N THR A 66 -13.13 -9.36 11.53
CA THR A 66 -12.98 -7.90 11.53
C THR A 66 -12.15 -7.45 10.34
N ALA A 67 -12.55 -6.39 9.65
CA ALA A 67 -11.70 -5.75 8.64
C ALA A 67 -10.94 -4.60 9.31
N ILE A 68 -9.60 -4.63 9.23
CA ILE A 68 -8.80 -3.44 9.54
C ILE A 68 -8.50 -2.77 8.21
N ALA A 69 -8.78 -1.46 8.10
CA ALA A 69 -8.39 -0.71 6.92
C ALA A 69 -6.85 -0.78 6.76
N GLY A 70 -6.36 -1.16 5.58
CA GLY A 70 -4.92 -1.32 5.38
C GLY A 70 -4.16 0.00 5.27
N ILE A 71 -4.79 1.07 4.76
CA ILE A 71 -4.15 2.38 4.63
C ILE A 71 -3.68 2.92 6.00
N PRO A 72 -4.48 2.88 7.10
CA PRO A 72 -4.00 3.24 8.44
C PRO A 72 -2.79 2.44 8.93
N ILE A 73 -2.66 1.17 8.55
CA ILE A 73 -1.48 0.35 8.87
C ILE A 73 -0.25 0.91 8.16
N ILE A 74 -0.38 1.26 6.87
CA ILE A 74 0.70 1.83 6.07
C ILE A 74 1.10 3.21 6.61
N ILE A 75 0.14 4.07 6.97
CA ILE A 75 0.39 5.37 7.61
C ILE A 75 1.14 5.19 8.94
N SER A 76 0.74 4.21 9.74
CA SER A 76 1.42 3.89 11.01
C SER A 76 2.86 3.44 10.75
N ALA A 77 3.09 2.61 9.72
CA ALA A 77 4.41 2.16 9.32
C ALA A 77 5.30 3.32 8.86
N TYR A 78 4.73 4.27 8.11
CA TYR A 78 5.41 5.53 7.78
C TYR A 78 5.84 6.27 9.03
N HIS A 79 4.94 6.53 9.98
CA HIS A 79 5.28 7.29 11.19
C HIS A 79 6.36 6.61 12.04
N GLN A 80 6.38 5.27 12.06
CA GLN A 80 7.40 4.48 12.74
C GLN A 80 8.78 4.57 12.05
N HIS A 81 8.83 4.74 10.73
CA HIS A 81 10.06 4.69 9.92
C HIS A 81 10.29 5.94 9.05
N LYS A 82 9.71 7.08 9.40
CA LYS A 82 9.71 8.32 8.61
C LYS A 82 11.10 8.88 8.26
N ASP A 83 12.14 8.42 8.98
CA ASP A 83 13.53 8.82 8.77
C ASP A 83 14.35 7.75 8.01
N ASN A 84 13.73 6.63 7.65
CA ASN A 84 14.34 5.53 6.89
C ASN A 84 13.96 5.63 5.41
N ALA A 85 14.89 6.09 4.58
CA ALA A 85 14.68 6.31 3.15
C ALA A 85 14.13 5.07 2.43
N ASP A 86 14.72 3.90 2.65
CA ASP A 86 14.32 2.66 1.99
C ASP A 86 12.85 2.29 2.28
N VAL A 87 12.41 2.47 3.54
CA VAL A 87 11.02 2.18 3.92
C VAL A 87 10.08 3.21 3.31
N VAL A 88 10.45 4.49 3.37
CA VAL A 88 9.62 5.59 2.86
C VAL A 88 9.45 5.50 1.33
N GLU A 89 10.50 5.15 0.60
CA GLU A 89 10.43 4.90 -0.84
C GLU A 89 9.37 3.86 -1.19
N ASN A 90 9.41 2.70 -0.53
CA ASN A 90 8.48 1.61 -0.80
C ASN A 90 7.04 1.95 -0.37
N ILE A 91 6.85 2.75 0.69
CA ILE A 91 5.54 3.27 1.06
C ILE A 91 5.01 4.25 0.01
N CYS A 92 5.86 5.15 -0.51
CA CYS A 92 5.47 6.10 -1.54
C CYS A 92 5.09 5.39 -2.84
N SER A 93 5.86 4.38 -3.27
CA SER A 93 5.51 3.57 -4.44
C SER A 93 4.17 2.86 -4.23
N LEU A 94 3.95 2.25 -3.06
CA LEU A 94 2.67 1.61 -2.76
C LEU A 94 1.50 2.61 -2.79
N PHE A 95 1.66 3.81 -2.21
CA PHE A 95 0.65 4.87 -2.27
C PHE A 95 0.38 5.35 -3.70
N MET A 96 1.41 5.41 -4.55
CA MET A 96 1.24 5.74 -5.97
C MET A 96 0.35 4.71 -6.66
N GLU A 97 0.66 3.43 -6.55
CA GLU A 97 -0.17 2.38 -7.19
C GLU A 97 -1.60 2.36 -6.63
N LEU A 98 -1.76 2.42 -5.31
CA LEU A 98 -3.09 2.46 -4.68
C LEU A 98 -3.94 3.66 -5.14
N SER A 99 -3.29 4.79 -5.44
CA SER A 99 -3.96 6.00 -5.92
C SER A 99 -4.48 5.90 -7.37
N GLU A 100 -4.13 4.85 -8.12
CA GLU A 100 -4.70 4.60 -9.44
C GLU A 100 -6.15 4.10 -9.36
N TYR A 101 -6.56 3.56 -8.22
CA TYR A 101 -7.90 3.00 -8.01
C TYR A 101 -8.81 4.00 -7.32
N LYS A 102 -9.90 4.40 -7.98
CA LYS A 102 -10.78 5.50 -7.53
C LYS A 102 -11.32 5.30 -6.11
N ASP A 103 -11.80 4.11 -5.78
CA ASP A 103 -12.42 3.83 -4.49
C ASP A 103 -11.37 3.83 -3.36
N ILE A 104 -10.17 3.34 -3.66
CA ILE A 104 -9.04 3.37 -2.72
C ILE A 104 -8.55 4.81 -2.54
N PHE A 105 -8.46 5.58 -3.63
CA PHE A 105 -8.08 6.98 -3.58
C PHE A 105 -9.05 7.82 -2.73
N SER A 106 -10.36 7.57 -2.84
CA SER A 106 -11.37 8.22 -1.97
C SER A 106 -11.08 7.95 -0.48
N GLU A 107 -10.72 6.71 -0.11
CA GLU A 107 -10.32 6.41 1.27
C GLU A 107 -9.02 7.13 1.66
N MET A 108 -8.05 7.23 0.74
CA MET A 108 -6.82 7.99 0.97
C MET A 108 -7.09 9.48 1.23
N GLU A 109 -8.09 10.07 0.56
CA GLU A 109 -8.55 11.45 0.80
C GLU A 109 -9.21 11.60 2.18
N ASP A 110 -10.04 10.63 2.57
CA ASP A 110 -10.70 10.63 3.89
C ASP A 110 -9.68 10.50 5.03
N LEU A 111 -8.66 9.65 4.84
CA LEU A 111 -7.58 9.42 5.81
C LEU A 111 -6.47 10.49 5.79
N LYS A 112 -6.60 11.49 4.92
CA LYS A 112 -5.66 12.61 4.81
C LYS A 112 -4.23 12.18 4.47
N CYS A 113 -4.09 11.22 3.56
CA CYS A 113 -2.80 10.72 3.07
C CYS A 113 -1.93 11.83 2.45
N GLU A 114 -2.52 12.91 1.94
CA GLU A 114 -1.77 14.08 1.44
C GLU A 114 -0.86 14.69 2.51
N LYS A 115 -1.23 14.62 3.80
CA LYS A 115 -0.38 15.12 4.90
C LYS A 115 0.86 14.28 5.11
N VAL A 116 0.74 12.96 4.92
CA VAL A 116 1.87 12.03 4.98
C VAL A 116 2.82 12.31 3.83
N LEU A 117 2.31 12.42 2.61
CA LEU A 117 3.10 12.71 1.42
C LEU A 117 3.77 14.10 1.50
N ALA A 118 3.09 15.11 2.05
CA ALA A 118 3.69 16.42 2.29
C ALA A 118 4.85 16.37 3.31
N ASP A 119 4.74 15.55 4.37
CA ASP A 119 5.86 15.34 5.31
C ASP A 119 7.03 14.59 4.65
N VAL A 120 6.75 13.62 3.75
CA VAL A 120 7.77 12.97 2.92
C VAL A 120 8.52 13.99 2.07
N MET A 121 7.80 14.84 1.33
CA MET A 121 8.42 15.86 0.48
C MET A 121 9.38 16.75 1.25
N ARG A 122 8.99 17.15 2.47
CA ARG A 122 9.83 18.00 3.34
C ARG A 122 11.11 17.30 3.78
N ARG A 123 11.06 15.99 4.01
CA ARG A 123 12.18 15.19 4.52
C ARG A 123 13.15 14.72 3.42
N PHE A 124 12.62 14.33 2.26
CA PHE A 124 13.36 13.61 1.23
C PHE A 124 13.49 14.37 -0.09
N LYS A 125 13.40 15.70 -0.08
CA LYS A 125 13.41 16.58 -1.25
C LYS A 125 14.46 16.29 -2.35
N GLU A 126 15.63 15.77 -1.98
CA GLU A 126 16.72 15.44 -2.92
C GLU A 126 16.72 13.98 -3.39
N ASN A 127 15.96 13.10 -2.72
CA ASN A 127 15.87 11.69 -3.08
C ASN A 127 14.81 11.50 -4.17
N ARG A 128 15.25 11.31 -5.40
CA ARG A 128 14.37 11.18 -6.57
C ARG A 128 13.50 9.94 -6.52
N ASP A 129 14.02 8.83 -6.00
CA ASP A 129 13.31 7.56 -5.93
C ASP A 129 12.09 7.66 -5.00
N ILE A 130 12.17 8.52 -3.98
CA ILE A 130 11.04 8.87 -3.11
C ILE A 130 10.16 9.96 -3.74
N MET A 131 10.79 11.02 -4.28
CA MET A 131 10.07 12.21 -4.73
C MET A 131 9.22 11.97 -5.97
N ILE A 132 9.65 11.11 -6.90
CA ILE A 132 8.89 10.78 -8.11
C ILE A 132 7.51 10.19 -7.75
N PRO A 133 7.42 9.06 -7.02
CA PRO A 133 6.12 8.51 -6.66
C PRO A 133 5.35 9.45 -5.73
N CYS A 134 6.02 10.09 -4.76
CA CYS A 134 5.36 11.01 -3.84
C CYS A 134 4.68 12.19 -4.54
N GLN A 135 5.33 12.80 -5.54
CA GLN A 135 4.77 13.91 -6.30
C GLN A 135 3.68 13.45 -7.25
N ALA A 136 3.84 12.28 -7.88
CA ALA A 136 2.80 11.70 -8.73
C ALA A 136 1.50 11.48 -7.95
N THR A 137 1.59 10.89 -6.75
CA THR A 137 0.42 10.71 -5.87
C THR A 137 -0.15 12.05 -5.42
N LEU A 138 0.68 12.99 -4.97
CA LEU A 138 0.21 14.31 -4.52
C LEU A 138 -0.47 15.12 -5.61
N ALA A 139 0.00 15.04 -6.85
CA ALA A 139 -0.63 15.73 -7.96
C ALA A 139 -2.10 15.31 -8.09
N LYS A 140 -2.46 14.05 -7.83
CA LYS A 140 -3.85 13.57 -7.89
C LYS A 140 -4.76 14.23 -6.85
N PHE A 141 -4.27 14.43 -5.62
CA PHE A 141 -5.02 15.15 -4.58
C PHE A 141 -5.35 16.59 -4.98
N SER A 142 -4.50 17.24 -5.78
CA SER A 142 -4.73 18.62 -6.24
C SER A 142 -5.66 18.75 -7.45
N HIS A 143 -6.02 17.66 -8.13
CA HIS A 143 -6.87 17.68 -9.35
C HIS A 143 -8.32 17.25 -9.11
N ASN A 144 -8.70 16.92 -7.86
CA ASN A 144 -10.07 16.50 -7.50
C ASN A 144 -10.90 17.63 -6.84
N GLU A 145 -10.49 18.90 -7.00
CA GLU A 145 -11.27 20.09 -6.59
C GLU A 145 -12.23 20.58 -7.69
#